data_AF-A0A8B6ZKR8-F1
#
_entry.id   AF-A0A8B6ZKR8-F1
#
_cell.length_a   1.000
_cell.length_b   1.000
_cell.length_c   1.000
_cell.angle_alpha   90.00
_cell.angle_beta   90.00
_cell.angle_gamma   90.00
#
_symmetry.space_group_name_H-M   'P 1'
#
loop_
_entity.id
_entity.type
_entity.pdbx_description
1 polymer ?
#
loop_
_entity_poly.entity_id
_entity_poly.type
_entity_poly.pdbx_seq_one_letter_code
_entity_poly.pdbx_strand_id
1 'polypeptide(L)'
;MGTARWFALGSLVALAGLLEGRIVGEEEAGFGECNKFFYAETPPLGLAADSHVKICQRSEGVERFATLYSTQDRIPVYSAFRALGPGASGAEQGWLVEPQIDDPSSSLKEVSNEADAITSVKTLGSKQALNTDYLDSDYQRGQLYPFSFSSDSQMDTFTLTNAVPMTLAFRERWYMNLKSLMDRALAPQCGNGEDLYIITGVVPSDHKVKDRVTLPEFVWLAACCAVPGGWAMGFVKHTRNGDVIEDVMVKDLEKLLPSHPQLFQNNCGETEQDTEKMKKILEMVNQVQDEERTVQSKESSVPFSSTRNKRSDLLPPEAPEESSSLLGKLMGIIATPFIKLFQLICYLVVEILKYTICFLWYITKEVINTIESCLYRLGSATISYFMAIGEELVSIPWKVLKVVVKIIRAVLRILCCLLKAVCRILGIPIRVLVDVATFPVYTMSAVPIVCKDIAVGLGGTVSLLFDTAFGTVGNLFQVVVGICKRIGYKVTFDNSGEL
;
A
#
# COMPACT_ATOMS: atom_id res chain seq x y z
N MET A 1 -10.99 62.09 -9.15
CA MET A 1 -11.61 61.45 -7.96
C MET A 1 -12.71 60.54 -8.49
N GLY A 2 -12.62 59.20 -8.47
CA GLY A 2 -11.63 58.35 -7.79
C GLY A 2 -11.90 58.29 -6.29
N THR A 3 -12.15 57.15 -5.64
CA THR A 3 -12.11 55.74 -6.12
C THR A 3 -13.16 54.88 -5.42
N ALA A 4 -13.98 54.12 -6.18
CA ALA A 4 -15.05 53.26 -5.59
C ALA A 4 -15.46 52.07 -6.49
N ARG A 5 -14.49 51.29 -6.99
CA ARG A 5 -14.71 49.96 -7.61
C ARG A 5 -13.35 49.28 -7.84
N TRP A 6 -13.08 48.20 -7.12
CA TRP A 6 -12.09 47.11 -7.37
C TRP A 6 -11.87 46.37 -6.03
N PHE A 7 -12.72 45.37 -5.71
CA PHE A 7 -12.48 44.26 -4.76
C PHE A 7 -13.74 43.37 -4.71
N ALA A 8 -14.15 42.82 -5.86
CA ALA A 8 -15.36 41.99 -5.98
C ALA A 8 -15.29 40.94 -7.11
N LEU A 9 -14.08 40.56 -7.55
CA LEU A 9 -13.88 39.56 -8.62
C LEU A 9 -12.85 38.46 -8.25
N GLY A 10 -12.39 38.40 -7.00
CA GLY A 10 -11.39 37.42 -6.55
C GLY A 10 -11.95 36.10 -6.01
N SER A 11 -13.24 36.04 -5.65
CA SER A 11 -13.81 34.93 -4.88
C SER A 11 -14.84 34.08 -5.64
N LEU A 12 -15.01 34.30 -6.95
CA LEU A 12 -15.98 33.58 -7.79
C LEU A 12 -15.34 32.51 -8.71
N VAL A 13 -14.02 32.35 -8.66
CA VAL A 13 -13.27 31.31 -9.41
C VAL A 13 -12.90 30.12 -8.51
N ALA A 14 -12.79 30.32 -7.19
CA ALA A 14 -12.43 29.28 -6.22
C ALA A 14 -13.59 28.37 -5.77
N LEU A 15 -14.76 28.46 -6.43
CA LEU A 15 -15.99 27.75 -6.06
C LEU A 15 -16.61 26.93 -7.21
N ALA A 16 -15.88 26.76 -8.32
CA ALA A 16 -16.25 25.91 -9.46
C ALA A 16 -15.38 24.63 -9.55
N GLY A 17 -14.69 24.27 -8.46
CA GLY A 17 -13.77 23.13 -8.38
C GLY A 17 -14.22 21.99 -7.45
N LEU A 18 -15.52 21.96 -7.08
CA LEU A 18 -16.15 20.83 -6.40
C LEU A 18 -17.26 20.25 -7.28
N LEU A 19 -17.62 18.99 -7.04
CA LEU A 19 -18.69 18.23 -7.71
C LEU A 19 -18.39 17.78 -9.15
N GLU A 20 -17.19 17.26 -9.39
CA GLU A 20 -16.88 16.52 -10.61
C GLU A 20 -16.05 15.25 -10.30
N GLY A 21 -16.42 14.13 -10.91
CA GLY A 21 -15.59 12.92 -11.00
C GLY A 21 -14.30 13.19 -11.77
N ARG A 22 -13.23 12.48 -11.43
CA ARG A 22 -11.88 12.97 -11.77
C ARG A 22 -10.88 11.87 -12.10
N ILE A 23 -10.38 11.93 -13.33
CA ILE A 23 -9.02 11.48 -13.62
C ILE A 23 -8.09 12.45 -12.89
N VAL A 24 -7.30 11.90 -11.96
CA VAL A 24 -6.38 12.67 -11.12
C VAL A 24 -5.16 13.03 -11.96
N GLY A 25 -4.77 14.31 -11.93
CA GLY A 25 -3.67 14.84 -12.74
C GLY A 25 -2.32 14.19 -12.45
N GLU A 26 -1.38 14.35 -13.37
CA GLU A 26 0.00 13.89 -13.18
C GLU A 26 0.69 14.71 -12.08
N GLU A 27 0.40 16.02 -12.05
CA GLU A 27 0.85 16.99 -11.04
C GLU A 27 0.23 16.79 -9.64
N GLU A 28 -0.76 15.91 -9.51
CA GLU A 28 -1.49 15.70 -8.25
C GLU A 28 -0.93 14.54 -7.43
N ALA A 29 -0.75 14.80 -6.13
CA ALA A 29 -0.22 13.84 -5.18
C ALA A 29 -1.17 12.65 -4.98
N GLY A 30 -0.70 11.46 -5.36
CA GLY A 30 -1.50 10.22 -5.26
C GLY A 30 -2.77 10.30 -6.10
N PHE A 31 -3.92 10.08 -5.44
CA PHE A 31 -5.28 10.06 -5.99
C PHE A 31 -6.12 11.27 -5.54
N GLY A 32 -5.46 12.38 -5.18
CA GLY A 32 -6.15 13.61 -4.76
C GLY A 32 -7.03 13.38 -3.53
N GLU A 33 -8.29 13.78 -3.62
CA GLU A 33 -9.30 13.65 -2.57
C GLU A 33 -9.60 12.18 -2.17
N CYS A 34 -9.29 11.24 -3.07
CA CYS A 34 -9.38 9.80 -2.80
C CYS A 34 -8.17 9.22 -2.05
N ASN A 35 -7.16 10.03 -1.67
CA ASN A 35 -6.04 9.55 -0.83
C ASN A 35 -6.51 8.97 0.52
N LYS A 36 -7.66 9.42 1.03
CA LYS A 36 -8.32 8.92 2.27
C LYS A 36 -8.68 7.43 2.28
N PHE A 37 -8.60 6.74 1.13
CA PHE A 37 -8.82 5.29 1.04
C PHE A 37 -7.53 4.47 1.19
N PHE A 38 -6.37 5.11 1.34
CA PHE A 38 -5.08 4.46 1.55
C PHE A 38 -4.58 4.67 2.98
N TYR A 39 -3.85 3.68 3.50
CA TYR A 39 -3.18 3.78 4.79
C TYR A 39 -2.20 4.96 4.80
N ALA A 40 -2.25 5.79 5.84
CA ALA A 40 -1.47 7.03 5.96
C ALA A 40 -1.58 7.95 4.73
N GLU A 41 -2.74 7.95 4.05
CA GLU A 41 -3.04 8.69 2.82
C GLU A 41 -2.03 8.45 1.67
N THR A 42 -1.29 7.34 1.74
CA THR A 42 -0.16 7.03 0.86
C THR A 42 -0.49 5.83 -0.04
N PRO A 43 -0.67 6.01 -1.36
CA PRO A 43 -0.97 4.91 -2.27
C PRO A 43 0.24 3.99 -2.55
N PRO A 44 0.00 2.78 -3.07
CA PRO A 44 1.07 1.85 -3.47
C PRO A 44 2.13 2.46 -4.39
N LEU A 45 3.38 2.14 -4.11
CA LEU A 45 4.53 2.54 -4.93
C LEU A 45 4.95 1.39 -5.85
N GLY A 46 5.34 1.69 -7.09
CA GLY A 46 5.85 0.70 -8.06
C GLY A 46 4.83 0.10 -9.04
N LEU A 47 3.53 0.39 -8.89
CA LEU A 47 2.46 -0.09 -9.80
C LEU A 47 2.05 0.89 -10.91
N ALA A 48 2.59 2.11 -10.92
CA ALA A 48 2.28 3.12 -11.95
C ALA A 48 3.11 2.92 -13.22
N ALA A 49 2.49 3.11 -14.39
CA ALA A 49 3.10 3.06 -15.72
C ALA A 49 2.33 3.96 -16.69
N ASP A 50 2.92 4.32 -17.82
CA ASP A 50 2.39 5.30 -18.79
C ASP A 50 0.99 4.97 -19.36
N SER A 51 0.60 3.69 -19.35
CA SER A 51 -0.74 3.23 -19.79
C SER A 51 -1.78 3.19 -18.65
N HIS A 52 -1.39 3.53 -17.42
CA HIS A 52 -2.24 3.49 -16.23
C HIS A 52 -2.82 4.87 -15.91
N VAL A 53 -4.14 4.92 -15.70
CA VAL A 53 -4.87 6.15 -15.33
C VAL A 53 -5.26 6.08 -13.85
N LYS A 54 -5.01 7.17 -13.11
CA LYS A 54 -5.47 7.34 -11.73
C LYS A 54 -6.92 7.85 -11.72
N ILE A 55 -7.84 7.13 -11.08
CA ILE A 55 -9.25 7.53 -10.99
C ILE A 55 -9.64 7.72 -9.51
N CYS A 56 -10.15 8.89 -9.17
CA CYS A 56 -10.88 9.10 -7.92
C CYS A 56 -12.37 8.82 -8.20
N GLN A 57 -12.86 7.66 -7.77
CA GLN A 57 -14.18 7.16 -8.14
C GLN A 57 -15.25 7.87 -7.31
N ARG A 58 -16.02 8.74 -7.97
CA ARG A 58 -17.11 9.53 -7.39
C ARG A 58 -18.46 9.05 -7.92
N SER A 59 -19.48 9.09 -7.06
CA SER A 59 -20.88 8.88 -7.41
C SER A 59 -21.73 9.84 -6.59
N GLU A 60 -22.50 10.69 -7.27
CA GLU A 60 -23.31 11.77 -6.69
C GLU A 60 -22.42 12.84 -6.00
N GLY A 61 -21.26 13.17 -6.57
CA GLY A 61 -20.29 14.09 -5.98
C GLY A 61 -19.50 13.56 -4.78
N VAL A 62 -19.81 12.35 -4.28
CA VAL A 62 -19.15 11.73 -3.11
C VAL A 62 -18.11 10.71 -3.57
N GLU A 63 -16.89 10.78 -3.05
CA GLU A 63 -15.87 9.76 -3.32
C GLU A 63 -16.24 8.43 -2.65
N ARG A 64 -16.21 7.34 -3.41
CA ARG A 64 -16.52 5.99 -2.94
C ARG A 64 -15.26 5.14 -2.76
N PHE A 65 -14.29 5.24 -3.68
CA PHE A 65 -13.01 4.51 -3.63
C PHE A 65 -11.96 5.11 -4.60
N ALA A 66 -10.73 4.57 -4.59
CA ALA A 66 -9.67 4.92 -5.55
C ALA A 66 -9.38 3.74 -6.49
N THR A 67 -9.04 3.99 -7.76
CA THR A 67 -8.66 2.93 -8.73
C THR A 67 -7.51 3.36 -9.62
N LEU A 68 -6.49 2.50 -9.75
CA LEU A 68 -5.48 2.58 -10.80
C LEU A 68 -5.89 1.64 -11.95
N TYR A 69 -6.12 2.19 -13.15
CA TYR A 69 -6.73 1.46 -14.27
C TYR A 69 -5.79 1.33 -15.47
N SER A 70 -5.53 0.12 -15.96
CA SER A 70 -4.75 -0.08 -17.19
C SER A 70 -5.65 0.14 -18.42
N THR A 71 -5.34 1.18 -19.20
CA THR A 71 -6.05 1.45 -20.47
C THR A 71 -5.64 0.50 -21.61
N GLN A 72 -4.49 -0.17 -21.45
CA GLN A 72 -3.96 -1.18 -22.35
C GLN A 72 -4.64 -2.55 -22.16
N ASP A 73 -5.02 -2.87 -20.92
CA ASP A 73 -5.63 -4.14 -20.56
C ASP A 73 -7.13 -4.04 -20.30
N ARG A 74 -7.63 -2.82 -20.16
CA ARG A 74 -9.03 -2.43 -19.90
C ARG A 74 -9.57 -3.00 -18.58
N ILE A 75 -8.69 -3.09 -17.58
CA ILE A 75 -8.98 -3.62 -16.24
C ILE A 75 -8.29 -2.79 -15.15
N PRO A 76 -8.83 -2.74 -13.92
CA PRO A 76 -8.11 -2.22 -12.75
C PRO A 76 -6.81 -3.00 -12.52
N VAL A 77 -5.72 -2.27 -12.29
CA VAL A 77 -4.48 -2.82 -11.72
C VAL A 77 -4.73 -3.10 -10.24
N TYR A 78 -5.29 -2.09 -9.54
CA TYR A 78 -5.87 -2.23 -8.21
C TYR A 78 -6.94 -1.16 -7.96
N SER A 79 -7.80 -1.42 -6.97
CA SER A 79 -8.69 -0.46 -6.32
C SER A 79 -8.47 -0.47 -4.80
N ALA A 80 -8.69 0.66 -4.12
CA ALA A 80 -8.45 0.82 -2.69
C ALA A 80 -9.66 1.43 -1.97
N PHE A 81 -9.95 0.88 -0.78
CA PHE A 81 -11.21 1.01 -0.05
C PHE A 81 -10.96 1.08 1.46
N ARG A 82 -11.94 1.60 2.21
CA ARG A 82 -12.07 1.37 3.67
C ARG A 82 -13.23 0.42 3.92
N ALA A 83 -13.05 -0.57 4.80
CA ALA A 83 -14.03 -1.62 5.06
C ALA A 83 -15.13 -1.19 6.06
N LEU A 84 -15.73 -0.01 5.84
CA LEU A 84 -16.87 0.45 6.63
C LEU A 84 -18.04 -0.52 6.51
N GLY A 85 -18.80 -0.64 7.61
CA GLY A 85 -19.58 -1.83 7.95
C GLY A 85 -20.66 -2.28 6.94
N PRO A 86 -21.13 -3.54 7.05
CA PRO A 86 -21.87 -4.23 6.00
C PRO A 86 -23.20 -3.56 5.63
N GLY A 87 -23.17 -2.79 4.53
CA GLY A 87 -24.37 -2.42 3.78
C GLY A 87 -25.06 -3.65 3.20
N ALA A 88 -26.39 -3.66 3.22
CA ALA A 88 -27.17 -4.80 2.76
C ALA A 88 -27.40 -4.75 1.24
N SER A 89 -26.72 -5.63 0.51
CA SER A 89 -26.89 -5.84 -0.94
C SER A 89 -28.37 -6.03 -1.34
N GLY A 90 -28.85 -5.28 -2.34
CA GLY A 90 -30.24 -5.43 -2.81
C GLY A 90 -30.74 -4.42 -3.84
N ALA A 91 -29.98 -4.12 -4.90
CA ALA A 91 -30.44 -3.25 -5.99
C ALA A 91 -30.06 -3.78 -7.39
N GLU A 92 -30.74 -3.29 -8.44
CA GLU A 92 -30.45 -3.67 -9.82
C GLU A 92 -29.12 -3.11 -10.31
N GLN A 93 -28.37 -3.91 -11.08
CA GLN A 93 -26.96 -3.65 -11.41
C GLN A 93 -26.81 -2.75 -12.64
N GLY A 94 -26.83 -1.43 -12.43
CA GLY A 94 -26.33 -0.46 -13.39
C GLY A 94 -24.82 -0.60 -13.57
N TRP A 95 -24.37 -1.11 -14.73
CA TRP A 95 -22.96 -1.20 -15.08
C TRP A 95 -22.52 0.03 -15.86
N LEU A 96 -21.73 0.88 -15.21
CA LEU A 96 -21.41 2.23 -15.65
C LEU A 96 -19.98 2.35 -16.19
N VAL A 97 -19.77 3.35 -17.04
CA VAL A 97 -18.49 3.73 -17.66
C VAL A 97 -17.98 5.05 -17.08
N GLU A 98 -16.69 5.32 -17.28
CA GLU A 98 -16.02 6.59 -16.95
C GLU A 98 -15.64 7.29 -18.27
N PRO A 99 -16.54 8.07 -18.92
CA PRO A 99 -16.36 8.52 -20.31
C PRO A 99 -15.12 9.40 -20.53
N GLN A 100 -14.70 10.11 -19.48
CA GLN A 100 -13.51 10.96 -19.45
C GLN A 100 -12.19 10.21 -19.69
N ILE A 101 -12.16 8.87 -19.55
CA ILE A 101 -11.00 8.04 -19.92
C ILE A 101 -10.81 8.02 -21.45
N ASP A 102 -11.91 7.84 -22.19
CA ASP A 102 -11.92 7.77 -23.65
C ASP A 102 -11.82 9.15 -24.31
N ASP A 103 -12.39 10.19 -23.69
CA ASP A 103 -12.29 11.57 -24.14
C ASP A 103 -12.14 12.53 -22.94
N PRO A 104 -10.92 13.00 -22.63
CA PRO A 104 -10.68 13.99 -21.58
C PRO A 104 -11.33 15.36 -21.82
N SER A 105 -11.90 15.62 -22.99
CA SER A 105 -12.69 16.83 -23.29
C SER A 105 -14.21 16.63 -23.12
N SER A 106 -14.64 15.43 -22.74
CA SER A 106 -16.02 15.09 -22.39
C SER A 106 -16.62 16.01 -21.33
N SER A 107 -17.89 16.39 -21.50
CA SER A 107 -18.70 17.02 -20.46
C SER A 107 -19.17 16.05 -19.39
N LEU A 108 -19.18 14.74 -19.68
CA LEU A 108 -19.40 13.67 -18.71
C LEU A 108 -18.09 13.39 -17.98
N LYS A 109 -18.02 13.81 -16.71
CA LYS A 109 -16.83 13.69 -15.83
C LYS A 109 -17.07 12.76 -14.64
N GLU A 110 -18.33 12.55 -14.24
CA GLU A 110 -18.70 11.45 -13.34
C GLU A 110 -19.09 10.21 -14.14
N VAL A 111 -18.99 9.09 -13.44
CA VAL A 111 -19.52 7.78 -13.79
C VAL A 111 -20.91 7.90 -14.45
N SER A 112 -21.08 7.27 -15.61
CA SER A 112 -22.24 7.46 -16.51
C SER A 112 -22.76 6.13 -17.08
N ASN A 113 -24.04 6.06 -17.45
CA ASN A 113 -24.53 4.89 -18.19
C ASN A 113 -23.86 4.81 -19.57
N GLU A 114 -23.55 3.60 -20.04
CA GLU A 114 -22.98 3.38 -21.37
C GLU A 114 -23.88 3.94 -22.50
N ALA A 115 -25.20 3.79 -22.37
CA ALA A 115 -26.16 4.29 -23.35
C ALA A 115 -26.12 5.82 -23.50
N ASP A 116 -26.02 6.55 -22.37
CA ASP A 116 -25.92 8.02 -22.37
C ASP A 116 -24.54 8.46 -22.90
N ALA A 117 -23.49 7.80 -22.43
CA ALA A 117 -22.10 8.07 -22.81
C ALA A 117 -21.85 7.87 -24.32
N ILE A 118 -22.44 6.85 -24.96
CA ILE A 118 -22.34 6.59 -26.40
C ILE A 118 -22.82 7.79 -27.23
N THR A 119 -23.81 8.55 -26.75
CA THR A 119 -24.31 9.75 -27.47
C THR A 119 -23.36 10.95 -27.40
N SER A 120 -22.54 11.01 -26.34
CA SER A 120 -21.67 12.16 -26.03
C SER A 120 -20.22 11.93 -26.45
N VAL A 121 -19.68 10.73 -26.25
CA VAL A 121 -18.26 10.38 -26.44
C VAL A 121 -18.10 9.43 -27.62
N LYS A 122 -17.57 9.95 -28.74
CA LYS A 122 -17.41 9.19 -30.00
C LYS A 122 -16.33 8.11 -29.95
N THR A 123 -15.43 8.18 -28.97
CA THR A 123 -14.31 7.26 -28.75
C THR A 123 -14.59 6.24 -27.64
N LEU A 124 -15.84 6.15 -27.15
CA LEU A 124 -16.17 5.32 -25.98
C LEU A 124 -15.75 3.86 -26.19
N GLY A 125 -15.08 3.29 -25.19
CA GLY A 125 -14.49 1.95 -25.24
C GLY A 125 -13.10 1.87 -25.87
N SER A 126 -12.52 2.96 -26.37
CA SER A 126 -11.15 2.97 -26.92
C SER A 126 -10.11 2.50 -25.89
N LYS A 127 -10.27 2.93 -24.63
CA LYS A 127 -9.35 2.74 -23.50
C LYS A 127 -10.00 2.03 -22.30
N GLN A 128 -11.32 1.90 -22.27
CA GLN A 128 -12.04 1.17 -21.22
C GLN A 128 -12.88 0.01 -21.77
N ALA A 129 -13.23 -0.93 -20.89
CA ALA A 129 -14.13 -2.04 -21.20
C ALA A 129 -15.58 -1.54 -21.30
N LEU A 130 -16.36 -2.12 -22.21
CA LEU A 130 -17.80 -1.85 -22.36
C LEU A 130 -18.62 -3.10 -21.98
N ASN A 131 -19.90 -2.91 -21.68
CA ASN A 131 -20.83 -4.02 -21.42
C ASN A 131 -20.91 -4.98 -22.61
N THR A 132 -20.78 -4.46 -23.83
CA THR A 132 -20.73 -5.24 -25.07
C THR A 132 -19.50 -6.15 -25.22
N ASP A 133 -18.39 -5.89 -24.51
CA ASP A 133 -17.21 -6.76 -24.51
C ASP A 133 -17.50 -8.12 -23.85
N TYR A 134 -18.44 -8.17 -22.91
CA TYR A 134 -18.78 -9.37 -22.13
C TYR A 134 -19.95 -10.19 -22.70
N LEU A 135 -20.79 -9.61 -23.56
CA LEU A 135 -21.92 -10.32 -24.20
C LEU A 135 -21.42 -11.53 -24.98
N ASP A 136 -22.21 -12.61 -25.04
CA ASP A 136 -21.88 -13.83 -25.80
C ASP A 136 -20.50 -14.44 -25.44
N SER A 137 -20.10 -14.35 -24.17
CA SER A 137 -18.86 -14.93 -23.65
C SER A 137 -19.08 -15.69 -22.32
N ASP A 138 -18.19 -16.61 -21.99
CA ASP A 138 -18.20 -17.35 -20.71
C ASP A 138 -17.81 -16.49 -19.49
N TYR A 139 -17.49 -15.20 -19.71
CA TYR A 139 -16.99 -14.27 -18.70
C TYR A 139 -18.02 -13.20 -18.37
N GLN A 140 -18.23 -12.99 -17.07
CA GLN A 140 -19.04 -11.90 -16.54
C GLN A 140 -18.14 -10.80 -15.98
N ARG A 141 -18.75 -9.61 -15.81
CA ARG A 141 -18.16 -8.50 -15.06
C ARG A 141 -18.10 -8.90 -13.59
N GLY A 142 -16.91 -9.12 -13.06
CA GLY A 142 -16.66 -9.46 -11.66
C GLY A 142 -15.91 -8.33 -10.96
N GLN A 143 -16.44 -7.85 -9.84
CA GLN A 143 -15.80 -6.78 -9.05
C GLN A 143 -14.64 -7.36 -8.24
N LEU A 144 -13.60 -6.55 -8.03
CA LEU A 144 -12.50 -6.94 -7.15
C LEU A 144 -12.88 -6.87 -5.66
N TYR A 145 -13.84 -6.02 -5.30
CA TYR A 145 -14.38 -5.88 -3.94
C TYR A 145 -15.91 -5.64 -4.02
N PRO A 146 -16.75 -6.63 -3.68
CA PRO A 146 -18.19 -6.62 -3.98
C PRO A 146 -19.07 -6.13 -2.82
N PHE A 147 -18.58 -5.22 -1.98
CA PHE A 147 -19.29 -4.75 -0.79
C PHE A 147 -19.82 -3.32 -0.98
N SER A 148 -21.04 -3.07 -0.55
CA SER A 148 -21.70 -1.76 -0.58
C SER A 148 -20.96 -0.74 0.31
N PHE A 149 -20.75 0.47 -0.22
CA PHE A 149 -20.08 1.57 0.50
C PHE A 149 -21.03 2.48 1.28
N SER A 150 -22.31 2.13 1.35
CA SER A 150 -23.37 2.93 1.97
C SER A 150 -24.37 2.05 2.73
N SER A 151 -24.89 2.58 3.84
CA SER A 151 -26.01 1.98 4.59
C SER A 151 -27.38 2.25 3.95
N ASP A 152 -27.47 3.25 3.06
CA ASP A 152 -28.70 3.58 2.34
C ASP A 152 -28.92 2.62 1.17
N SER A 153 -30.15 2.12 1.06
CA SER A 153 -30.55 1.08 0.10
C SER A 153 -30.82 1.62 -1.31
N GLN A 154 -29.94 2.49 -1.82
CA GLN A 154 -30.02 3.07 -3.16
C GLN A 154 -28.83 2.59 -3.99
N MET A 155 -29.13 1.82 -5.03
CA MET A 155 -28.27 1.37 -6.14
C MET A 155 -26.75 1.34 -5.88
N ASP A 156 -26.24 0.15 -5.57
CA ASP A 156 -24.80 -0.13 -5.58
C ASP A 156 -24.19 0.28 -6.93
N THR A 157 -23.43 1.37 -6.94
CA THR A 157 -22.88 1.97 -8.16
C THR A 157 -21.70 1.14 -8.67
N PHE A 158 -21.85 0.41 -9.77
CA PHE A 158 -20.83 -0.51 -10.27
C PHE A 158 -20.16 -0.01 -11.55
N THR A 159 -18.90 0.40 -11.42
CA THR A 159 -18.08 0.88 -12.54
C THR A 159 -17.35 -0.27 -13.23
N LEU A 160 -17.33 -0.28 -14.57
CA LEU A 160 -16.55 -1.24 -15.36
C LEU A 160 -15.03 -1.06 -15.14
N THR A 161 -14.60 0.13 -14.72
CA THR A 161 -13.23 0.41 -14.29
C THR A 161 -12.82 -0.31 -13.00
N ASN A 162 -13.76 -0.81 -12.19
CA ASN A 162 -13.51 -1.64 -11.01
C ASN A 162 -13.82 -3.14 -11.25
N ALA A 163 -14.02 -3.53 -12.51
CA ALA A 163 -14.41 -4.89 -12.91
C ALA A 163 -13.33 -5.59 -13.74
N VAL A 164 -13.26 -6.91 -13.60
CA VAL A 164 -12.42 -7.80 -14.41
C VAL A 164 -13.27 -8.95 -14.97
N PRO A 165 -12.87 -9.58 -16.08
CA PRO A 165 -13.48 -10.83 -16.52
C PRO A 165 -13.34 -11.95 -15.48
N MET A 166 -14.48 -12.50 -15.05
CA MET A 166 -14.54 -13.68 -14.20
C MET A 166 -15.54 -14.68 -14.75
N THR A 167 -15.24 -15.98 -14.72
CA THR A 167 -16.28 -17.01 -14.93
C THR A 167 -17.28 -16.96 -13.76
N LEU A 168 -18.52 -17.38 -14.00
CA LEU A 168 -19.59 -17.32 -12.99
C LEU A 168 -19.18 -18.00 -11.68
N ALA A 169 -18.72 -19.26 -11.77
CA ALA A 169 -18.28 -20.04 -10.61
C ALA A 169 -17.06 -19.44 -9.89
N PHE A 170 -16.11 -18.83 -10.62
CA PHE A 170 -14.99 -18.15 -9.98
C PHE A 170 -15.46 -16.92 -9.21
N ARG A 171 -16.32 -16.09 -9.81
CA ARG A 171 -16.87 -14.88 -9.17
C ARG A 171 -17.64 -15.22 -7.90
N GLU A 172 -18.49 -16.25 -7.95
CA GLU A 172 -19.27 -16.69 -6.79
C GLU A 172 -18.38 -17.19 -5.65
N ARG A 173 -17.37 -18.03 -5.94
CA ARG A 173 -16.38 -18.45 -4.93
C ARG A 173 -15.53 -17.28 -4.41
N TRP A 174 -15.15 -16.32 -5.27
CA TRP A 174 -14.41 -15.12 -4.85
C TRP A 174 -15.23 -14.26 -3.87
N TYR A 175 -16.50 -13.97 -4.20
CA TYR A 175 -17.38 -13.15 -3.38
C TYR A 175 -17.69 -13.82 -2.03
N MET A 176 -17.94 -15.14 -2.01
CA MET A 176 -18.20 -15.89 -0.77
C MET A 176 -16.97 -15.96 0.15
N ASN A 177 -15.78 -16.14 -0.43
CA ASN A 177 -14.52 -16.10 0.33
C ASN A 177 -14.28 -14.70 0.90
N LEU A 178 -14.37 -13.65 0.09
CA LEU A 178 -14.21 -12.27 0.54
C LEU A 178 -15.18 -11.94 1.69
N LYS A 179 -16.47 -12.27 1.54
CA LYS A 179 -17.48 -12.03 2.58
C LYS A 179 -17.10 -12.74 3.89
N SER A 180 -16.69 -14.01 3.80
CA SER A 180 -16.27 -14.78 4.97
C SER A 180 -15.00 -14.21 5.61
N LEU A 181 -14.02 -13.75 4.82
CA LEU A 181 -12.81 -13.11 5.32
C LEU A 181 -13.11 -11.79 6.03
N MET A 182 -13.93 -10.91 5.45
CA MET A 182 -14.29 -9.63 6.08
C MET A 182 -15.08 -9.84 7.38
N ASP A 183 -16.17 -10.62 7.32
CA ASP A 183 -17.10 -10.80 8.44
C ASP A 183 -16.49 -11.57 9.63
N ARG A 184 -15.68 -12.62 9.35
CA ARG A 184 -15.21 -13.57 10.38
C ARG A 184 -13.78 -13.32 10.82
N ALA A 185 -12.90 -12.90 9.91
CA ALA A 185 -11.46 -12.86 10.15
C ALA A 185 -10.93 -11.43 10.31
N LEU A 186 -11.20 -10.53 9.36
CA LEU A 186 -10.52 -9.25 9.23
C LEU A 186 -11.17 -8.13 10.06
N ALA A 187 -12.46 -7.83 9.84
CA ALA A 187 -13.13 -6.74 10.55
C ALA A 187 -13.20 -6.97 12.09
N PRO A 188 -13.48 -8.20 12.61
CA PRO A 188 -13.48 -8.45 14.06
C PRO A 188 -12.13 -8.22 14.74
N GLN A 189 -11.01 -8.38 14.02
CA GLN A 189 -9.66 -8.11 14.53
C GLN A 189 -9.18 -6.67 14.24
N CYS A 190 -10.04 -5.82 13.67
CA CYS A 190 -9.77 -4.41 13.38
C CYS A 190 -10.92 -3.47 13.80
N GLY A 191 -11.40 -3.59 15.04
CA GLY A 191 -12.40 -2.65 15.58
C GLY A 191 -13.71 -2.62 14.78
N ASN A 192 -14.14 -3.76 14.24
CA ASN A 192 -15.29 -3.92 13.33
C ASN A 192 -15.12 -3.23 11.95
N GLY A 193 -13.89 -2.89 11.55
CA GLY A 193 -13.55 -2.43 10.19
C GLY A 193 -13.33 -0.92 10.04
N GLU A 194 -13.50 -0.12 11.09
CA GLU A 194 -13.37 1.35 11.03
C GLU A 194 -11.98 1.79 10.52
N ASP A 195 -10.92 1.18 11.03
CA ASP A 195 -9.51 1.44 10.67
C ASP A 195 -8.93 0.41 9.69
N LEU A 196 -9.78 -0.34 8.98
CA LEU A 196 -9.38 -1.39 8.05
C LEU A 196 -9.31 -0.86 6.61
N TYR A 197 -8.08 -0.73 6.11
CA TYR A 197 -7.75 -0.34 4.74
C TYR A 197 -7.57 -1.58 3.88
N ILE A 198 -8.27 -1.64 2.75
CA ILE A 198 -8.27 -2.76 1.82
C ILE A 198 -7.81 -2.29 0.45
N ILE A 199 -6.89 -3.03 -0.17
CA ILE A 199 -6.50 -2.85 -1.57
C ILE A 199 -6.75 -4.19 -2.26
N THR A 200 -7.54 -4.21 -3.34
CA THR A 200 -7.72 -5.39 -4.19
C THR A 200 -7.22 -5.13 -5.58
N GLY A 201 -6.63 -6.13 -6.22
CA GLY A 201 -6.05 -5.99 -7.56
C GLY A 201 -5.99 -7.31 -8.29
N VAL A 202 -5.36 -7.29 -9.46
CA VAL A 202 -5.09 -8.50 -10.26
C VAL A 202 -3.67 -8.51 -10.78
N VAL A 203 -3.27 -9.65 -11.31
CA VAL A 203 -2.16 -9.75 -12.27
C VAL A 203 -2.74 -10.14 -13.63
N PRO A 204 -2.49 -9.38 -14.71
CA PRO A 204 -2.99 -9.69 -16.05
C PRO A 204 -2.31 -10.95 -16.61
N SER A 205 -3.03 -11.71 -17.43
CA SER A 205 -2.48 -12.80 -18.25
C SER A 205 -2.40 -12.39 -19.73
N ASP A 206 -1.74 -13.21 -20.55
CA ASP A 206 -1.64 -12.98 -22.01
C ASP A 206 -2.99 -13.12 -22.78
N HIS A 207 -4.07 -13.56 -22.11
CA HIS A 207 -5.35 -13.87 -22.74
C HIS A 207 -6.35 -12.71 -22.61
N LYS A 208 -7.16 -12.46 -23.65
CA LYS A 208 -8.19 -11.40 -23.63
C LYS A 208 -9.55 -11.89 -24.10
N VAL A 209 -10.63 -11.44 -23.46
CA VAL A 209 -12.01 -11.59 -23.96
C VAL A 209 -12.16 -10.75 -25.21
N LYS A 210 -12.56 -11.38 -26.33
CA LYS A 210 -12.78 -10.75 -27.66
C LYS A 210 -11.59 -9.89 -28.15
N ASP A 211 -10.35 -10.22 -27.77
CA ASP A 211 -9.15 -9.39 -28.01
C ASP A 211 -9.23 -7.96 -27.42
N ARG A 212 -10.18 -7.73 -26.50
CA ARG A 212 -10.58 -6.43 -25.98
C ARG A 212 -10.21 -6.21 -24.52
N VAL A 213 -10.55 -7.15 -23.62
CA VAL A 213 -10.40 -7.00 -22.16
C VAL A 213 -9.60 -8.15 -21.59
N THR A 214 -8.58 -7.87 -20.80
CA THR A 214 -7.59 -8.88 -20.36
C THR A 214 -8.14 -9.78 -19.26
N LEU A 215 -7.85 -11.08 -19.35
CA LEU A 215 -8.16 -12.05 -18.31
C LEU A 215 -7.12 -11.96 -17.17
N PRO A 216 -7.54 -11.94 -15.90
CA PRO A 216 -6.60 -12.06 -14.78
C PRO A 216 -6.04 -13.48 -14.66
N GLU A 217 -4.72 -13.60 -14.44
CA GLU A 217 -4.12 -14.88 -14.03
C GLU A 217 -4.47 -15.20 -12.56
N PHE A 218 -4.43 -14.17 -11.72
CA PHE A 218 -4.92 -14.22 -10.35
C PHE A 218 -5.47 -12.88 -9.89
N VAL A 219 -6.36 -12.94 -8.91
CA VAL A 219 -6.82 -11.78 -8.14
C VAL A 219 -6.12 -11.79 -6.78
N TRP A 220 -5.97 -10.62 -6.16
CA TRP A 220 -5.34 -10.50 -4.85
C TRP A 220 -6.02 -9.43 -3.99
N LEU A 221 -5.84 -9.56 -2.67
CA LEU A 221 -6.29 -8.61 -1.66
C LEU A 221 -5.15 -8.37 -0.66
N ALA A 222 -4.90 -7.11 -0.32
CA ALA A 222 -4.05 -6.70 0.80
C ALA A 222 -4.90 -5.94 1.82
N ALA A 223 -4.75 -6.27 3.09
CA ALA A 223 -5.47 -5.67 4.22
C ALA A 223 -4.47 -5.08 5.22
N CYS A 224 -4.76 -3.88 5.73
CA CYS A 224 -4.00 -3.18 6.76
C CYS A 224 -4.95 -2.62 7.82
N CYS A 225 -4.70 -2.97 9.09
CA CYS A 225 -5.45 -2.44 10.23
C CYS A 225 -4.65 -1.35 10.95
N ALA A 226 -5.10 -0.09 10.87
CA ALA A 226 -4.34 1.10 11.28
C ALA A 226 -4.35 1.40 12.80
N VAL A 227 -4.78 0.46 13.65
CA VAL A 227 -4.85 0.64 15.11
C VAL A 227 -3.48 0.45 15.79
N PRO A 228 -3.27 0.94 17.03
CA PRO A 228 -2.14 0.54 17.87
C PRO A 228 -2.14 -0.98 18.10
N GLY A 229 -1.01 -1.64 17.84
CA GLY A 229 -0.99 -3.11 17.71
C GLY A 229 -1.77 -3.57 16.47
N GLY A 230 -1.53 -2.92 15.33
CA GLY A 230 -2.14 -3.23 14.04
C GLY A 230 -1.64 -4.56 13.46
N TRP A 231 -1.98 -4.80 12.19
CA TRP A 231 -1.51 -5.97 11.44
C TRP A 231 -1.72 -5.73 9.94
N ALA A 232 -1.03 -6.50 9.11
CA ALA A 232 -1.27 -6.55 7.67
C ALA A 232 -1.20 -7.97 7.13
N MET A 233 -2.08 -8.31 6.19
CA MET A 233 -2.13 -9.61 5.52
C MET A 233 -2.44 -9.47 4.03
N GLY A 234 -1.92 -10.39 3.23
CA GLY A 234 -2.25 -10.54 1.82
C GLY A 234 -3.03 -11.84 1.59
N PHE A 235 -3.81 -11.86 0.51
CA PHE A 235 -4.52 -13.03 0.02
C PHE A 235 -4.40 -13.10 -1.50
N VAL A 236 -4.21 -14.30 -2.04
CA VAL A 236 -4.09 -14.57 -3.47
C VAL A 236 -5.13 -15.61 -3.88
N LYS A 237 -5.72 -15.46 -5.08
CA LYS A 237 -6.55 -16.51 -5.67
C LYS A 237 -6.36 -16.59 -7.18
N HIS A 238 -5.75 -17.67 -7.62
CA HIS A 238 -5.59 -18.00 -9.04
C HIS A 238 -6.95 -18.35 -9.68
N THR A 239 -7.11 -18.07 -10.98
CA THR A 239 -8.40 -18.20 -11.67
C THR A 239 -8.75 -19.61 -12.16
N ARG A 240 -7.95 -20.63 -11.83
CA ARG A 240 -8.10 -21.99 -12.39
C ARG A 240 -9.08 -22.82 -11.55
N ASN A 241 -9.68 -23.82 -12.19
CA ASN A 241 -10.59 -24.75 -11.49
C ASN A 241 -9.77 -25.75 -10.66
N GLY A 242 -9.64 -25.43 -9.38
CA GLY A 242 -8.80 -26.13 -8.40
C GLY A 242 -8.40 -25.20 -7.26
N ASP A 243 -8.30 -23.91 -7.55
CA ASP A 243 -7.54 -22.98 -6.71
C ASP A 243 -8.38 -22.38 -5.57
N VAL A 244 -7.90 -22.57 -4.35
CA VAL A 244 -8.45 -22.05 -3.09
C VAL A 244 -7.85 -20.66 -2.82
N ILE A 245 -8.48 -19.83 -1.98
CA ILE A 245 -7.84 -18.59 -1.53
C ILE A 245 -6.66 -18.87 -0.59
N GLU A 246 -5.47 -18.42 -0.98
CA GLU A 246 -4.22 -18.58 -0.21
C GLU A 246 -3.94 -17.33 0.62
N ASP A 247 -3.54 -17.51 1.87
CA ASP A 247 -3.04 -16.44 2.73
C ASP A 247 -1.51 -16.29 2.63
N VAL A 248 -1.06 -15.03 2.61
CA VAL A 248 0.35 -14.67 2.52
C VAL A 248 0.64 -13.45 3.40
N MET A 249 1.90 -13.30 3.83
CA MET A 249 2.33 -12.01 4.39
C MET A 249 2.35 -10.96 3.27
N VAL A 250 2.07 -9.68 3.59
CA VAL A 250 2.09 -8.61 2.57
C VAL A 250 3.43 -8.55 1.85
N LYS A 251 4.55 -8.75 2.56
CA LYS A 251 5.90 -8.83 1.95
C LYS A 251 6.10 -9.97 0.96
N ASP A 252 5.29 -11.01 1.01
CA ASP A 252 5.35 -12.14 0.08
C ASP A 252 4.38 -11.92 -1.09
N LEU A 253 3.21 -11.31 -0.84
CA LEU A 253 2.38 -10.74 -1.90
C LEU A 253 3.16 -9.73 -2.75
N GLU A 254 3.88 -8.79 -2.13
CA GLU A 254 4.74 -7.82 -2.82
C GLU A 254 5.81 -8.47 -3.71
N LYS A 255 6.28 -9.69 -3.40
CA LYS A 255 7.20 -10.46 -4.27
C LYS A 255 6.49 -11.15 -5.43
N LEU A 256 5.23 -11.56 -5.24
CA LEU A 256 4.39 -12.19 -6.26
C LEU A 256 3.84 -11.18 -7.28
N LEU A 257 3.71 -9.90 -6.90
CA LEU A 257 3.23 -8.85 -7.79
C LEU A 257 4.32 -8.34 -8.75
N PRO A 258 3.97 -8.03 -10.02
CA PRO A 258 4.84 -7.36 -10.97
C PRO A 258 5.45 -6.07 -10.40
N SER A 259 6.70 -5.78 -10.78
CA SER A 259 7.48 -4.61 -10.34
C SER A 259 7.83 -4.54 -8.85
N HIS A 260 7.49 -5.55 -8.05
CA HIS A 260 7.79 -5.64 -6.61
C HIS A 260 7.39 -4.38 -5.81
N PRO A 261 6.08 -4.06 -5.78
CA PRO A 261 5.59 -2.80 -5.24
C PRO A 261 5.70 -2.74 -3.71
N GLN A 262 5.56 -1.53 -3.17
CA GLN A 262 5.23 -1.34 -1.76
C GLN A 262 3.72 -1.07 -1.66
N LEU A 263 2.95 -1.99 -1.09
CA LEU A 263 1.48 -1.89 -1.00
C LEU A 263 1.02 -1.01 0.17
N PHE A 264 1.73 -1.06 1.30
CA PHE A 264 1.45 -0.22 2.47
C PHE A 264 2.72 0.45 2.98
N GLN A 265 2.64 1.75 3.27
CA GLN A 265 3.73 2.47 3.93
C GLN A 265 4.11 1.78 5.25
N ASN A 266 5.40 1.46 5.43
CA ASN A 266 5.92 0.75 6.61
C ASN A 266 5.20 -0.57 6.98
N ASN A 267 4.57 -1.23 6.00
CA ASN A 267 3.82 -2.49 6.16
C ASN A 267 2.80 -2.45 7.31
N CYS A 268 2.05 -1.34 7.41
CA CYS A 268 1.05 -1.13 8.46
C CYS A 268 1.64 -1.20 9.90
N GLY A 269 2.87 -0.70 10.09
CA GLY A 269 3.54 -0.68 11.40
C GLY A 269 4.28 -1.98 11.74
N GLU A 270 5.09 -2.49 10.81
CA GLU A 270 5.78 -3.80 10.89
C GLU A 270 6.40 -4.15 12.26
N THR A 271 7.00 -3.19 12.95
CA THR A 271 7.70 -3.41 14.23
C THR A 271 6.79 -3.61 15.43
N GLU A 272 5.49 -3.35 15.29
CA GLU A 272 4.50 -3.33 16.38
C GLU A 272 3.28 -4.21 16.12
N GLN A 273 3.31 -5.07 15.09
CA GLN A 273 2.17 -5.91 14.72
C GLN A 273 1.75 -6.90 15.81
N ASP A 274 0.44 -7.04 16.01
CA ASP A 274 -0.16 -7.91 17.02
C ASP A 274 -0.26 -9.37 16.53
N THR A 275 0.71 -10.17 16.95
CA THR A 275 0.79 -11.59 16.61
C THR A 275 -0.39 -12.43 17.14
N GLU A 276 -1.11 -11.97 18.16
CA GLU A 276 -2.29 -12.71 18.67
C GLU A 276 -3.52 -12.45 17.80
N LYS A 277 -3.75 -11.20 17.37
CA LYS A 277 -4.75 -10.88 16.34
C LYS A 277 -4.44 -11.64 15.05
N MET A 278 -3.21 -11.56 14.56
CA MET A 278 -2.80 -12.28 13.35
C MET A 278 -3.08 -13.79 13.44
N LYS A 279 -2.74 -14.43 14.57
CA LYS A 279 -3.07 -15.85 14.76
C LYS A 279 -4.57 -16.13 14.64
N LYS A 280 -5.43 -15.29 15.23
CA LYS A 280 -6.90 -15.44 15.13
C LYS A 280 -7.41 -15.26 13.70
N ILE A 281 -6.82 -14.34 12.93
CA ILE A 281 -7.13 -14.19 11.50
C ILE A 281 -6.79 -15.49 10.77
N LEU A 282 -5.56 -15.99 10.91
CA LEU A 282 -5.12 -17.25 10.28
C LEU A 282 -6.01 -18.44 10.66
N GLU A 283 -6.42 -18.56 11.93
CA GLU A 283 -7.32 -19.62 12.41
C GLU A 283 -8.70 -19.56 11.71
N MET A 284 -9.27 -18.37 11.54
CA MET A 284 -10.52 -18.18 10.77
C MET A 284 -10.33 -18.38 9.26
N VAL A 285 -9.19 -17.97 8.69
CA VAL A 285 -8.85 -18.16 7.27
C VAL A 285 -8.76 -19.64 6.92
N ASN A 286 -8.06 -20.44 7.73
CA ASN A 286 -7.97 -21.89 7.52
C ASN A 286 -9.36 -22.54 7.48
N GLN A 287 -10.29 -22.09 8.34
CA GLN A 287 -11.67 -22.57 8.30
C GLN A 287 -12.39 -22.21 6.99
N VAL A 288 -12.21 -20.99 6.47
CA VAL A 288 -12.79 -20.57 5.17
C VAL A 288 -12.20 -21.37 4.02
N GLN A 289 -10.90 -21.66 4.04
CA GLN A 289 -10.25 -22.52 3.04
C GLN A 289 -10.78 -23.97 3.08
N ASP A 290 -10.95 -24.55 4.27
CA ASP A 290 -11.49 -25.90 4.43
C ASP A 290 -12.98 -26.00 4.04
N GLU A 291 -13.75 -24.95 4.28
CA GLU A 291 -15.13 -24.82 3.77
C GLU A 291 -15.14 -24.79 2.23
N GLU A 292 -14.25 -24.03 1.57
CA GLU A 292 -14.11 -24.03 0.11
C GLU A 292 -13.68 -25.39 -0.45
N ARG A 293 -12.63 -26.01 0.10
CA ARG A 293 -12.17 -27.37 -0.25
C ARG A 293 -13.32 -28.39 -0.13
N THR A 294 -14.16 -28.24 0.90
CA THR A 294 -15.32 -29.11 1.16
C THR A 294 -16.47 -28.89 0.16
N VAL A 295 -16.69 -27.68 -0.32
CA VAL A 295 -17.68 -27.39 -1.39
C VAL A 295 -17.21 -27.99 -2.70
N GLN A 296 -15.95 -27.74 -3.07
CA GLN A 296 -15.37 -28.21 -4.33
C GLN A 296 -15.32 -29.75 -4.44
N SER A 297 -15.02 -30.46 -3.34
CA SER A 297 -15.06 -31.93 -3.35
C SER A 297 -16.45 -32.49 -3.65
N LYS A 298 -17.52 -31.81 -3.21
CA LYS A 298 -18.91 -32.19 -3.50
C LYS A 298 -19.28 -31.92 -4.95
N GLU A 299 -18.91 -30.77 -5.52
CA GLU A 299 -19.08 -30.49 -6.96
C GLU A 299 -18.44 -31.58 -7.83
N SER A 300 -17.21 -32.00 -7.49
CA SER A 300 -16.47 -33.02 -8.25
C SER A 300 -17.08 -34.44 -8.18
N SER A 301 -18.06 -34.68 -7.31
CA SER A 301 -18.69 -35.99 -7.09
C SER A 301 -19.94 -36.27 -7.93
N VAL A 302 -20.41 -35.30 -8.73
CA VAL A 302 -21.62 -35.42 -9.54
C VAL A 302 -21.29 -35.86 -10.98
N PRO A 303 -21.73 -37.03 -11.46
CA PRO A 303 -21.40 -37.49 -12.82
C PRO A 303 -22.20 -36.74 -13.90
N PHE A 304 -21.51 -36.03 -14.78
CA PHE A 304 -22.10 -35.53 -16.03
C PHE A 304 -22.39 -36.67 -17.00
N SER A 305 -23.65 -36.81 -17.42
CA SER A 305 -24.05 -37.76 -18.46
C SER A 305 -24.00 -37.11 -19.85
N SER A 306 -23.51 -37.85 -20.85
CA SER A 306 -23.60 -37.46 -22.26
C SER A 306 -23.90 -38.66 -23.14
N THR A 307 -24.86 -38.51 -24.05
CA THR A 307 -25.42 -39.60 -24.86
C THR A 307 -25.33 -39.27 -26.34
N ARG A 308 -24.78 -40.16 -27.17
CA ARG A 308 -24.87 -40.08 -28.64
C ARG A 308 -24.80 -41.48 -29.27
N ASN A 309 -25.56 -41.70 -30.34
CA ASN A 309 -25.90 -43.04 -30.86
C ASN A 309 -25.20 -43.40 -32.20
N LYS A 310 -25.22 -44.70 -32.54
CA LYS A 310 -24.73 -45.32 -33.79
C LYS A 310 -25.77 -45.30 -34.94
N ARG A 311 -25.32 -45.42 -36.21
CA ARG A 311 -25.60 -46.58 -37.11
C ARG A 311 -24.66 -46.58 -38.37
N SER A 312 -24.82 -47.57 -39.26
CA SER A 312 -23.93 -48.00 -40.36
C SER A 312 -24.73 -48.25 -41.67
N ASP A 313 -24.08 -48.67 -42.79
CA ASP A 313 -24.40 -49.89 -43.60
C ASP A 313 -23.60 -49.96 -44.95
N LEU A 314 -23.92 -50.86 -45.92
CA LEU A 314 -22.97 -51.50 -46.88
C LEU A 314 -23.36 -51.59 -48.40
N LEU A 315 -22.41 -52.12 -49.22
CA LEU A 315 -22.28 -52.41 -50.70
C LEU A 315 -23.26 -53.47 -51.31
N PRO A 316 -23.13 -53.98 -52.58
CA PRO A 316 -22.82 -53.47 -53.97
C PRO A 316 -23.91 -53.93 -55.03
N PRO A 317 -23.70 -53.99 -56.39
CA PRO A 317 -23.23 -55.26 -57.06
C PRO A 317 -22.60 -55.23 -58.53
N GLU A 318 -21.87 -56.33 -58.87
CA GLU A 318 -21.72 -57.11 -60.15
C GLU A 318 -21.29 -56.55 -61.57
N ALA A 319 -21.06 -57.46 -62.55
CA ALA A 319 -20.32 -57.32 -63.85
C ALA A 319 -21.09 -57.97 -65.06
N PRO A 320 -20.58 -58.76 -66.08
CA PRO A 320 -19.25 -59.35 -66.42
C PRO A 320 -18.82 -59.32 -67.95
N GLU A 321 -17.80 -60.13 -68.35
CA GLU A 321 -17.53 -60.82 -69.68
C GLU A 321 -17.25 -60.03 -71.02
N GLU A 322 -16.46 -60.51 -72.01
CA GLU A 322 -15.48 -61.62 -72.13
C GLU A 322 -14.45 -61.41 -73.31
N SER A 323 -13.40 -62.26 -73.38
CA SER A 323 -12.79 -62.90 -74.58
C SER A 323 -11.29 -62.69 -74.95
N SER A 324 -10.62 -63.82 -75.23
CA SER A 324 -9.44 -64.03 -76.11
C SER A 324 -7.97 -63.74 -75.67
N SER A 325 -7.34 -64.80 -75.11
CA SER A 325 -6.18 -65.50 -75.73
C SER A 325 -4.71 -65.31 -75.26
N LEU A 326 -3.93 -66.36 -75.57
CA LEU A 326 -2.46 -66.48 -75.66
C LEU A 326 -1.60 -66.48 -74.38
N LEU A 327 -1.53 -67.70 -73.83
CA LEU A 327 -0.52 -68.41 -73.02
C LEU A 327 0.96 -67.92 -72.93
N GLY A 328 1.43 -66.94 -73.72
CA GLY A 328 2.78 -66.39 -73.58
C GLY A 328 2.99 -65.56 -72.29
N LYS A 329 1.91 -65.14 -71.62
CA LYS A 329 1.94 -64.34 -70.38
C LYS A 329 1.86 -65.18 -69.09
N LEU A 330 1.67 -66.50 -69.18
CA LEU A 330 1.12 -67.28 -68.06
C LEU A 330 2.02 -67.34 -66.81
N MET A 331 3.36 -67.37 -66.97
CA MET A 331 4.30 -67.34 -65.84
C MET A 331 4.36 -65.99 -65.12
N GLY A 332 3.99 -64.88 -65.79
CA GLY A 332 3.87 -63.57 -65.16
C GLY A 332 2.53 -63.38 -64.43
N ILE A 333 1.45 -63.97 -64.96
CA ILE A 333 0.08 -63.82 -64.42
C ILE A 333 -0.07 -64.50 -63.06
N ILE A 334 0.62 -65.61 -62.80
CA ILE A 334 0.59 -66.26 -61.46
C ILE A 334 1.47 -65.50 -60.46
N ALA A 335 2.61 -64.94 -60.87
CA ALA A 335 3.49 -64.21 -59.96
C ALA A 335 2.94 -62.83 -59.56
N THR A 336 2.41 -62.05 -60.51
CA THR A 336 2.07 -60.62 -60.32
C THR A 336 1.05 -60.34 -59.20
N PRO A 337 -0.09 -61.05 -59.07
CA PRO A 337 -1.06 -60.76 -58.01
C PRO A 337 -0.53 -61.19 -56.64
N PHE A 338 0.27 -62.27 -56.56
CA PHE A 338 0.91 -62.70 -55.31
C PHE A 338 2.02 -61.72 -54.89
N ILE A 339 2.78 -61.16 -55.83
CA ILE A 339 3.75 -60.08 -55.55
C ILE A 339 3.03 -58.83 -55.03
N LYS A 340 1.93 -58.39 -55.66
CA LYS A 340 1.15 -57.24 -55.16
C LYS A 340 0.50 -57.51 -53.80
N LEU A 341 -0.02 -58.71 -53.56
CA LEU A 341 -0.58 -59.11 -52.27
C LEU A 341 0.51 -59.14 -51.18
N PHE A 342 1.67 -59.71 -51.47
CA PHE A 342 2.83 -59.70 -50.58
C PHE A 342 3.31 -58.26 -50.30
N GLN A 343 3.38 -57.41 -51.31
CA GLN A 343 3.76 -56.00 -51.18
C GLN A 343 2.75 -55.20 -50.32
N LEU A 344 1.45 -55.49 -50.46
CA LEU A 344 0.40 -54.94 -49.59
C LEU A 344 0.56 -55.42 -48.15
N ILE A 345 0.79 -56.72 -47.93
CA ILE A 345 1.02 -57.32 -46.61
C ILE A 345 2.28 -56.72 -45.95
N CYS A 346 3.38 -56.58 -46.69
CA CYS A 346 4.60 -55.92 -46.20
C CYS A 346 4.35 -54.45 -45.83
N TYR A 347 3.57 -53.71 -46.63
CA TYR A 347 3.20 -52.33 -46.29
C TYR A 347 2.38 -52.28 -44.99
N LEU A 348 1.36 -53.13 -44.86
CA LEU A 348 0.52 -53.24 -43.66
C LEU A 348 1.32 -53.62 -42.41
N VAL A 349 2.27 -54.55 -42.54
CA VAL A 349 3.19 -54.94 -41.45
C VAL A 349 4.13 -53.79 -41.07
N VAL A 350 4.67 -53.05 -42.03
CA VAL A 350 5.53 -51.87 -41.76
C VAL A 350 4.72 -50.73 -41.12
N GLU A 351 3.47 -50.52 -41.52
CA GLU A 351 2.58 -49.53 -40.94
C GLU A 351 2.21 -49.90 -39.49
N ILE A 352 1.82 -51.15 -39.24
CA ILE A 352 1.59 -51.69 -37.88
C ILE A 352 2.86 -51.54 -37.02
N LEU A 353 4.04 -51.90 -37.56
CA LEU A 353 5.31 -51.77 -36.84
C LEU A 353 5.65 -50.31 -36.50
N LYS A 354 5.34 -49.37 -37.40
CA LYS A 354 5.48 -47.93 -37.14
C LYS A 354 4.55 -47.49 -36.01
N TYR A 355 3.28 -47.92 -36.02
CA TYR A 355 2.33 -47.61 -34.94
C TYR A 355 2.74 -48.23 -33.60
N THR A 356 3.23 -49.48 -33.56
CA THR A 356 3.69 -50.09 -32.29
C THR A 356 4.96 -49.42 -31.76
N ILE A 357 5.91 -49.03 -32.61
CA ILE A 357 7.09 -48.25 -32.21
C ILE A 357 6.67 -46.87 -31.67
N CYS A 358 5.77 -46.15 -32.35
CA CYS A 358 5.23 -44.88 -31.86
C CYS A 358 4.50 -45.02 -30.52
N PHE A 359 3.74 -46.10 -30.33
CA PHE A 359 3.05 -46.39 -29.06
C PHE A 359 4.03 -46.70 -27.93
N LEU A 360 5.06 -47.54 -28.18
CA LEU A 360 6.11 -47.83 -27.20
C LEU A 360 6.92 -46.58 -26.82
N TRP A 361 7.19 -45.70 -27.79
CA TRP A 361 7.81 -44.39 -27.55
C TRP A 361 6.92 -43.47 -26.71
N TYR A 362 5.61 -43.45 -26.95
CA TYR A 362 4.66 -42.70 -26.14
C TYR A 362 4.64 -43.19 -24.68
N ILE A 363 4.51 -44.51 -24.47
CA ILE A 363 4.46 -45.11 -23.14
C ILE A 363 5.78 -44.91 -22.37
N THR A 364 6.94 -45.04 -23.03
CA THR A 364 8.23 -44.78 -22.36
C THR A 364 8.42 -43.31 -21.99
N LYS A 365 7.97 -42.37 -22.84
CA LYS A 365 7.97 -40.93 -22.49
C LYS A 365 7.06 -40.65 -21.29
N GLU A 366 5.86 -41.21 -21.25
CA GLU A 366 4.90 -41.03 -20.15
C GLU A 366 5.45 -41.55 -18.81
N VAL A 367 6.10 -42.71 -18.84
CA VAL A 367 6.76 -43.31 -17.67
C VAL A 367 7.94 -42.44 -17.20
N ILE A 368 8.76 -41.91 -18.10
CA ILE A 368 9.88 -41.00 -17.75
C ILE A 368 9.34 -39.72 -17.08
N ASN A 369 8.35 -39.05 -17.69
CA ASN A 369 7.71 -37.86 -17.11
C ASN A 369 7.14 -38.14 -15.71
N THR A 370 6.53 -39.32 -15.52
CA THR A 370 5.94 -39.73 -14.24
C THR A 370 7.01 -39.95 -13.17
N ILE A 371 8.14 -40.58 -13.53
CA ILE A 371 9.28 -40.80 -12.63
C ILE A 371 9.94 -39.46 -12.27
N GLU A 372 10.16 -38.57 -13.23
CA GLU A 372 10.75 -37.25 -13.01
C GLU A 372 9.89 -36.39 -12.07
N SER A 373 8.57 -36.34 -12.30
CA SER A 373 7.60 -35.67 -11.42
C SER A 373 7.60 -36.24 -10.00
N CYS A 374 7.72 -37.57 -9.87
CA CYS A 374 7.81 -38.25 -8.57
C CYS A 374 9.12 -37.89 -7.83
N LEU A 375 10.25 -37.95 -8.52
CA LEU A 375 11.56 -37.59 -7.96
C LEU A 375 11.62 -36.10 -7.57
N TYR A 376 11.03 -35.21 -8.37
CA TYR A 376 10.95 -33.79 -8.06
C TYR A 376 10.10 -33.54 -6.80
N ARG A 377 8.93 -34.18 -6.67
CA ARG A 377 8.09 -34.10 -5.46
C ARG A 377 8.79 -34.65 -4.21
N LEU A 378 9.51 -35.77 -4.34
CA LEU A 378 10.24 -36.36 -3.22
C LEU A 378 11.42 -35.46 -2.79
N GLY A 379 12.14 -34.88 -3.76
CA GLY A 379 13.22 -33.92 -3.54
C GLY A 379 12.73 -32.64 -2.88
N SER A 380 11.65 -32.02 -3.39
CA SER A 380 11.11 -30.77 -2.84
C SER A 380 10.53 -30.95 -1.43
N ALA A 381 9.85 -32.07 -1.15
CA ALA A 381 9.40 -32.41 0.20
C ALA A 381 10.59 -32.60 1.17
N THR A 382 11.65 -33.27 0.72
CA THR A 382 12.88 -33.46 1.52
C THR A 382 13.58 -32.13 1.81
N ILE A 383 13.71 -31.25 0.81
CA ILE A 383 14.30 -29.91 0.96
C ILE A 383 13.46 -29.05 1.91
N SER A 384 12.13 -29.06 1.78
CA SER A 384 11.22 -28.34 2.68
C SER A 384 11.40 -28.77 4.14
N TYR A 385 11.51 -30.09 4.39
CA TYR A 385 11.75 -30.61 5.73
C TYR A 385 13.11 -30.18 6.33
N PHE A 386 14.18 -30.15 5.52
CA PHE A 386 15.47 -29.62 5.96
C PHE A 386 15.45 -28.10 6.19
N MET A 387 14.71 -27.33 5.39
CA MET A 387 14.55 -25.89 5.59
C MET A 387 13.81 -25.59 6.90
N ALA A 388 12.70 -26.28 7.19
CA ALA A 388 11.96 -26.12 8.45
C ALA A 388 12.80 -26.49 9.69
N ILE A 389 13.60 -27.56 9.60
CA ILE A 389 14.56 -27.94 10.66
C ILE A 389 15.65 -26.86 10.83
N GLY A 390 16.17 -26.32 9.71
CA GLY A 390 17.17 -25.25 9.73
C GLY A 390 16.64 -23.96 10.36
N GLU A 391 15.41 -23.56 10.04
CA GLU A 391 14.78 -22.37 10.57
C GLU A 391 14.59 -22.46 12.09
N GLU A 392 14.06 -23.56 12.64
CA GLU A 392 13.91 -23.70 14.09
C GLU A 392 15.26 -23.88 14.82
N LEU A 393 16.25 -24.54 14.21
CA LEU A 393 17.61 -24.60 14.77
C LEU A 393 18.30 -23.23 14.84
N VAL A 394 17.98 -22.29 13.94
CA VAL A 394 18.45 -20.89 13.98
C VAL A 394 17.59 -20.04 14.92
N SER A 395 16.29 -20.32 15.00
CA SER A 395 15.34 -19.59 15.85
C SER A 395 15.72 -19.68 17.33
N ILE A 396 16.15 -20.86 17.81
CA ILE A 396 16.43 -21.10 19.24
C ILE A 396 17.62 -20.26 19.75
N PRO A 397 18.82 -20.29 19.12
CA PRO A 397 19.93 -19.39 19.48
C PRO A 397 19.56 -17.91 19.37
N TRP A 398 18.77 -17.51 18.37
CA TRP A 398 18.34 -16.12 18.19
C TRP A 398 17.38 -15.65 19.30
N LYS A 399 16.42 -16.51 19.70
CA LYS A 399 15.53 -16.30 20.85
C LYS A 399 16.35 -16.14 22.14
N VAL A 400 17.37 -16.99 22.37
CA VAL A 400 18.29 -16.87 23.53
C VAL A 400 19.10 -15.58 23.49
N LEU A 401 19.70 -15.22 22.34
CA LEU A 401 20.47 -13.98 22.18
C LEU A 401 19.62 -12.74 22.48
N LYS A 402 18.36 -12.71 22.03
CA LYS A 402 17.39 -11.63 22.29
C LYS A 402 17.07 -11.49 23.79
N VAL A 403 17.11 -12.58 24.56
CA VAL A 403 16.99 -12.56 26.03
C VAL A 403 18.28 -12.06 26.70
N VAL A 404 19.45 -12.55 26.27
CA VAL A 404 20.76 -12.13 26.80
C VAL A 404 20.95 -10.61 26.62
N VAL A 405 20.61 -10.05 25.45
CA VAL A 405 20.68 -8.60 25.20
C VAL A 405 19.73 -7.80 26.11
N LYS A 406 18.54 -8.33 26.42
CA LYS A 406 17.63 -7.69 27.41
C LYS A 406 18.24 -7.71 28.82
N ILE A 407 18.85 -8.81 29.24
CA ILE A 407 19.51 -8.94 30.55
C ILE A 407 20.69 -7.97 30.66
N ILE A 408 21.58 -7.93 29.67
CA ILE A 408 22.73 -7.01 29.64
C ILE A 408 22.25 -5.55 29.73
N ARG A 409 21.19 -5.18 29.01
CA ARG A 409 20.59 -3.83 29.06
C ARG A 409 20.00 -3.50 30.44
N ALA A 410 19.42 -4.48 31.14
CA ALA A 410 18.93 -4.31 32.50
C ALA A 410 20.08 -4.12 33.51
N VAL A 411 21.12 -4.96 33.44
CA VAL A 411 22.32 -4.85 34.28
C VAL A 411 23.02 -3.50 34.06
N LEU A 412 23.15 -3.04 32.81
CA LEU A 412 23.76 -1.75 32.48
C LEU A 412 22.95 -0.56 33.06
N ARG A 413 21.61 -0.65 33.09
CA ARG A 413 20.75 0.35 33.76
C ARG A 413 21.01 0.36 35.27
N ILE A 414 21.07 -0.82 35.91
CA ILE A 414 21.37 -0.95 37.35
C ILE A 414 22.75 -0.36 37.68
N LEU A 415 23.78 -0.71 36.89
CA LEU A 415 25.13 -0.19 37.06
C LEU A 415 25.19 1.34 36.90
N CYS A 416 24.47 1.90 35.93
CA CYS A 416 24.36 3.34 35.71
C CYS A 416 23.64 4.05 36.88
N CYS A 417 22.61 3.44 37.46
CA CYS A 417 21.94 3.95 38.67
C CYS A 417 22.86 3.92 39.90
N LEU A 418 23.59 2.82 40.12
CA LEU A 418 24.58 2.70 41.19
C LEU A 418 25.70 3.74 41.04
N LEU A 419 26.24 3.91 39.84
CA LEU A 419 27.26 4.92 39.55
C LEU A 419 26.72 6.34 39.84
N LYS A 420 25.50 6.67 39.41
CA LYS A 420 24.85 7.96 39.72
C LYS A 420 24.64 8.16 41.23
N ALA A 421 24.33 7.11 41.98
CA ALA A 421 24.22 7.19 43.45
C ALA A 421 25.59 7.45 44.10
N VAL A 422 26.63 6.71 43.72
CA VAL A 422 28.01 6.89 44.21
C VAL A 422 28.54 8.29 43.88
N CYS A 423 28.34 8.77 42.64
CA CYS A 423 28.74 10.13 42.24
C CYS A 423 27.96 11.22 42.99
N ARG A 424 26.70 10.99 43.39
CA ARG A 424 25.96 11.92 44.27
C ARG A 424 26.52 11.93 45.69
N ILE A 425 26.81 10.76 46.26
CA ILE A 425 27.36 10.62 47.62
C ILE A 425 28.75 11.26 47.72
N LEU A 426 29.65 10.99 46.76
CA LEU A 426 30.99 11.61 46.70
C LEU A 426 30.93 13.10 46.32
N GLY A 427 29.95 13.50 45.50
CA GLY A 427 29.73 14.87 45.07
C GLY A 427 29.23 15.85 46.13
N ILE A 428 29.07 15.41 47.39
CA ILE A 428 28.80 16.24 48.57
C ILE A 428 30.13 16.65 49.24
N PRO A 429 30.96 15.74 49.79
CA PRO A 429 32.24 16.12 50.42
C PRO A 429 33.22 16.75 49.43
N ILE A 430 33.21 16.37 48.14
CA ILE A 430 34.02 17.05 47.11
C ILE A 430 33.62 18.52 46.95
N ARG A 431 32.31 18.84 47.03
CA ARG A 431 31.84 20.23 46.96
C ARG A 431 32.29 21.01 48.19
N VAL A 432 32.08 20.47 49.39
CA VAL A 432 32.55 21.09 50.65
C VAL A 432 34.06 21.34 50.63
N LEU A 433 34.86 20.41 50.09
CA LEU A 433 36.30 20.61 49.92
C LEU A 433 36.65 21.74 48.93
N VAL A 434 35.92 21.88 47.83
CA VAL A 434 36.11 22.98 46.85
C VAL A 434 35.64 24.32 47.42
N ASP A 435 34.53 24.35 48.15
CA ASP A 435 34.01 25.56 48.80
C ASP A 435 34.99 26.05 49.89
N VAL A 436 35.53 25.13 50.72
CA VAL A 436 36.57 25.43 51.71
C VAL A 436 37.88 25.87 51.02
N ALA A 437 38.27 25.28 49.89
CA ALA A 437 39.46 25.67 49.15
C ALA A 437 39.33 27.04 48.43
N THR A 438 38.11 27.47 48.09
CA THR A 438 37.86 28.78 47.45
C THR A 438 37.58 29.90 48.46
N PHE A 439 37.20 29.59 49.70
CA PHE A 439 36.98 30.58 50.76
C PHE A 439 38.19 31.54 51.00
N PRO A 440 39.46 31.08 51.00
CA PRO A 440 40.62 31.97 51.05
C PRO A 440 40.72 32.92 49.84
N VAL A 441 40.31 32.48 48.66
CA VAL A 441 40.40 33.28 47.42
C VAL A 441 39.37 34.42 47.44
N TYR A 442 38.14 34.12 47.84
CA TYR A 442 37.09 35.14 47.99
C TYR A 442 37.41 36.16 49.09
N THR A 443 37.94 35.71 50.25
CA THR A 443 38.34 36.64 51.33
C THR A 443 39.54 37.49 50.94
N MET A 444 40.58 36.93 50.30
CA MET A 444 41.73 37.71 49.79
C MET A 444 41.34 38.75 48.73
N SER A 445 40.37 38.43 47.86
CA SER A 445 39.90 39.36 46.80
C SER A 445 38.95 40.46 47.29
N ALA A 446 38.32 40.31 48.46
CA ALA A 446 37.47 41.35 49.05
C ALA A 446 38.25 42.47 49.75
N VAL A 447 39.41 42.16 50.35
CA VAL A 447 40.22 43.14 51.12
C VAL A 447 40.59 44.40 50.33
N PRO A 448 41.08 44.32 49.07
CA PRO A 448 41.41 45.52 48.28
C PRO A 448 40.22 46.44 48.02
N ILE A 449 39.00 45.88 47.90
CA ILE A 449 37.77 46.65 47.65
C ILE A 449 37.38 47.43 48.91
N VAL A 450 37.36 46.76 50.07
CA VAL A 450 37.05 47.40 51.35
C VAL A 450 38.09 48.49 51.68
N CYS A 451 39.38 48.25 51.44
CA CYS A 451 40.42 49.27 51.61
C CYS A 451 40.24 50.47 50.68
N LYS A 452 39.81 50.26 49.43
CA LYS A 452 39.51 51.34 48.48
C LYS A 452 38.33 52.18 48.95
N ASP A 453 37.24 51.56 49.38
CA ASP A 453 36.02 52.28 49.78
C ASP A 453 36.23 53.06 51.09
N ILE A 454 37.01 52.52 52.03
CA ILE A 454 37.47 53.26 53.23
C ILE A 454 38.32 54.48 52.83
N ALA A 455 39.26 54.33 51.90
CA ALA A 455 40.10 55.43 51.44
C ALA A 455 39.29 56.53 50.71
N VAL A 456 38.28 56.16 49.91
CA VAL A 456 37.35 57.11 49.28
C VAL A 456 36.49 57.83 50.31
N GLY A 457 35.97 57.12 51.33
CA GLY A 457 35.18 57.72 52.41
C GLY A 457 35.99 58.72 53.27
N LEU A 458 37.24 58.39 53.60
CA LEU A 458 38.16 59.30 54.28
C LEU A 458 38.50 60.51 53.39
N GLY A 459 38.78 60.30 52.11
CA GLY A 459 39.06 61.38 51.15
C GLY A 459 37.90 62.36 51.02
N GLY A 460 36.67 61.87 50.89
CA GLY A 460 35.46 62.70 50.84
C GLY A 460 35.23 63.48 52.15
N THR A 461 35.48 62.85 53.30
CA THR A 461 35.39 63.51 54.62
C THR A 461 36.41 64.64 54.76
N VAL A 462 37.65 64.42 54.31
CA VAL A 462 38.70 65.44 54.29
C VAL A 462 38.38 66.58 53.31
N SER A 463 37.81 66.29 52.13
CA SER A 463 37.34 67.32 51.19
C SER A 463 36.29 68.22 51.85
N LEU A 464 35.25 67.65 52.45
CA LEU A 464 34.19 68.40 53.13
C LEU A 464 34.71 69.30 54.26
N LEU A 465 35.75 68.88 54.98
CA LEU A 465 36.43 69.71 55.99
C LEU A 465 37.17 70.89 55.35
N PHE A 466 37.88 70.68 54.23
CA PHE A 466 38.51 71.77 53.48
C PHE A 466 37.47 72.73 52.87
N ASP A 467 36.41 72.22 52.24
CA ASP A 467 35.34 73.03 51.65
C ASP A 467 34.63 73.88 52.72
N THR A 468 34.40 73.33 53.91
CA THR A 468 33.83 74.06 55.06
C THR A 468 34.78 75.14 55.58
N ALA A 469 36.09 74.84 55.66
CA ALA A 469 37.09 75.82 56.10
C ALA A 469 37.25 76.96 55.08
N PHE A 470 37.42 76.65 53.79
CA PHE A 470 37.53 77.64 52.73
C PHE A 470 36.23 78.44 52.53
N GLY A 471 35.05 77.81 52.66
CA GLY A 471 33.77 78.51 52.65
C GLY A 471 33.62 79.50 53.81
N THR A 472 34.09 79.13 55.00
CA THR A 472 34.11 80.01 56.18
C THR A 472 35.07 81.19 55.98
N VAL A 473 36.28 80.95 55.48
CA VAL A 473 37.26 82.00 55.14
C VAL A 473 36.73 82.92 54.03
N GLY A 474 36.10 82.37 52.99
CA GLY A 474 35.51 83.14 51.90
C GLY A 474 34.36 84.04 52.35
N ASN A 475 33.48 83.55 53.22
CA ASN A 475 32.43 84.35 53.84
C ASN A 475 33.00 85.46 54.74
N LEU A 476 34.03 85.15 55.54
CA LEU A 476 34.74 86.16 56.35
C LEU A 476 35.37 87.24 55.47
N PHE A 477 35.98 86.86 54.34
CA PHE A 477 36.56 87.78 53.37
C PHE A 477 35.50 88.67 52.70
N GLN A 478 34.32 88.13 52.36
CA GLN A 478 33.20 88.94 51.88
C GLN A 478 32.69 89.94 52.94
N VAL A 479 32.62 89.55 54.22
CA VAL A 479 32.25 90.45 55.32
C VAL A 479 33.28 91.59 55.45
N VAL A 480 34.58 91.29 55.40
CA VAL A 480 35.65 92.30 55.43
C VAL A 480 35.55 93.25 54.23
N VAL A 481 35.42 92.73 53.00
CA VAL A 481 35.24 93.55 51.79
C VAL A 481 33.96 94.40 51.85
N GLY A 482 32.88 93.87 52.42
CA GLY A 482 31.64 94.59 52.69
C GLY A 482 31.82 95.75 53.66
N ILE A 483 32.55 95.54 54.76
CA ILE A 483 32.90 96.59 55.73
C ILE A 483 33.78 97.67 55.07
N CYS A 484 34.81 97.29 54.31
CA CYS A 484 35.65 98.23 53.56
C CYS A 484 34.83 99.09 52.58
N LYS A 485 33.91 98.49 51.81
CA LYS A 485 32.97 99.22 50.94
C LYS A 485 32.04 100.16 51.71
N ARG A 486 31.61 99.78 52.93
CA ARG A 486 30.72 100.60 53.77
C ARG A 486 31.41 101.80 54.42
N ILE A 487 32.71 101.71 54.66
CA ILE A 487 33.54 102.81 55.18
C ILE A 487 33.93 103.78 54.06
N GLY A 488 34.31 103.27 52.89
CA GLY A 488 34.80 104.09 51.76
C GLY A 488 33.78 105.05 51.12
N TYR A 489 32.51 104.99 51.50
CA TYR A 489 31.40 105.76 50.90
C TYR A 489 30.81 106.86 51.81
N LYS A 490 31.47 107.23 52.92
CA LYS A 490 30.89 108.17 53.90
C LYS A 490 31.85 109.22 54.47
N VAL A 491 32.70 109.81 53.62
CA VAL A 491 33.61 110.91 53.99
C VAL A 491 33.43 112.13 53.06
N THR A 492 32.39 112.92 53.32
CA THR A 492 32.24 114.34 52.95
C THR A 492 31.36 114.97 54.04
N PHE A 493 31.91 115.64 55.04
CA PHE A 493 32.37 117.04 55.06
C PHE A 493 31.23 118.08 55.15
N ASP A 494 30.91 118.47 56.39
CA ASP A 494 30.65 119.83 56.90
C ASP A 494 30.11 119.74 58.34
N ASN A 495 30.07 120.78 59.17
CA ASN A 495 31.08 121.78 59.58
C ASN A 495 30.47 122.60 60.74
N SER A 496 31.28 123.38 61.46
CA SER A 496 30.91 124.22 62.64
C SER A 496 30.49 123.45 63.92
N GLY A 497 30.84 123.91 65.13
CA GLY A 497 31.71 125.06 65.45
C GLY A 497 32.15 125.16 66.92
N GLU A 498 33.33 125.76 67.09
CA GLU A 498 33.86 126.50 68.25
C GLU A 498 33.59 126.02 69.70
N LEU A 499 34.66 125.49 70.32
CA LEU A 499 35.39 126.21 71.39
C LEU A 499 36.87 125.78 71.41
#